data_AF-A0A943PWG6-F1
#
_entry.id   AF-A0A943PWG6-F1
#
_cell.length_a   1.000
_cell.length_b   1.000
_cell.length_c   1.000
_cell.angle_alpha   90.00
_cell.angle_beta   90.00
_cell.angle_gamma   90.00
#
_symmetry.space_group_name_H-M   'P 1'
#
loop_
_entity.id
_entity.type
_entity.pdbx_description
1 polymer ?
#
loop_
_entity_poly.entity_id
_entity_poly.type
_entity_poly.pdbx_seq_one_letter_code
_entity_poly.pdbx_strand_id
1 'polypeptide(L)'
;MNENLKQTLKLLPSLPGCYIYYNKDNEIIYVGKAKILKRRVMSYFNKKHHDSVKVQVLVSQIERMEYIITNTEVEALILESHLIKKHKPRYNVLLKDDKKYPYFLITDEDFPRITVVRKKNMNPEKGRYYGPYTDVRAMYSTLDFLKKIFPLKQCKSPKFKDRPCLYYQIGRCMAPCQNMVTSEEYKNLVHQAELFLAGKQSELMAQLKEQMEKYASSEQFEKAARLRDSYLDLKKTLEKQKVVYENTKLNEDIISLLSEDGIFAIVILMIREGRLIDKKDFIYEVEEEDKTEFFATFFKEYYNTLSLEFPDKIVSNELENIGEKALYEEWLNIISGKKIKISYGKSAQGKELQMLADKNARVVLDNAKIKKMVKINEDFNEIGAYLAEKLHLRNFPHRMECYDISHIQGTNTVASMVVFINGLPKKSEYRKFKVRTTEGKPDDFQSMKEVLTRRMSHLGEKKWEKPDLMIIDGGKGQLSSVMEIIEGLGVKDIDVVSLAKRNEEVFLPHKSEPVILPRDSGALFLFQRIRDEAHRFAITYHRNLRSKAIKKGGK
;
A
#
# COMPACT_ATOMS: atom_id res chain seq x y z
N MET A 1 9.49 1.67 23.81
CA MET A 1 8.96 1.57 22.43
C MET A 1 10.13 1.27 21.51
N ASN A 2 10.14 0.07 20.94
CA ASN A 2 11.21 -0.40 20.06
C ASN A 2 11.32 0.46 18.78
N GLU A 3 12.51 0.53 18.18
CA GLU A 3 12.80 1.31 16.97
C GLU A 3 11.99 0.83 15.76
N ASN A 4 11.78 -0.48 15.61
CA ASN A 4 10.99 -1.03 14.51
C ASN A 4 9.53 -0.52 14.55
N LEU A 5 8.94 -0.45 15.75
CA LEU A 5 7.61 0.14 15.95
C LEU A 5 7.60 1.65 15.65
N LYS A 6 8.63 2.41 16.07
CA LYS A 6 8.78 3.84 15.73
C LYS A 6 8.81 4.08 14.23
N GLN A 7 9.57 3.27 13.48
CA GLN A 7 9.66 3.38 12.03
C GLN A 7 8.32 3.04 11.37
N THR A 8 7.69 1.95 11.79
CA THR A 8 6.38 1.51 11.27
C THR A 8 5.31 2.59 11.45
N LEU A 9 5.29 3.29 12.60
CA LEU A 9 4.36 4.38 12.87
C LEU A 9 4.53 5.59 11.93
N LYS A 10 5.76 5.91 11.51
CA LYS A 10 6.03 7.02 10.56
C LYS A 10 5.48 6.72 9.17
N LEU A 11 5.47 5.45 8.79
CA LEU A 11 5.14 4.93 7.47
C LEU A 11 3.64 4.59 7.28
N LEU A 12 2.80 4.92 8.27
CA LEU A 12 1.38 4.59 8.20
C LEU A 12 0.64 5.34 7.09
N PRO A 13 -0.21 4.67 6.32
CA PRO A 13 -0.96 5.30 5.25
C PRO A 13 -2.12 6.15 5.79
N SER A 14 -2.50 7.17 5.03
CA SER A 14 -3.70 8.00 5.26
C SER A 14 -4.96 7.38 4.65
N LEU A 15 -5.09 6.05 4.72
CA LEU A 15 -6.17 5.26 4.12
C LEU A 15 -6.99 4.53 5.20
N PRO A 16 -8.24 4.11 4.91
CA PRO A 16 -9.02 3.28 5.82
C PRO A 16 -8.48 1.85 5.89
N GLY A 17 -8.69 1.19 7.02
CA GLY A 17 -8.24 -0.18 7.21
C GLY A 17 -8.30 -0.68 8.66
N CYS A 18 -7.84 -1.91 8.86
CA CYS A 18 -7.64 -2.50 10.18
C CYS A 18 -6.18 -2.40 10.60
N TYR A 19 -5.91 -2.20 11.88
CA TYR A 19 -4.59 -2.32 12.50
C TYR A 19 -4.61 -3.42 13.57
N ILE A 20 -3.49 -4.12 13.69
CA ILE A 20 -3.32 -5.31 14.52
C ILE A 20 -2.08 -5.08 15.38
N TYR A 21 -2.18 -5.28 16.69
CA TYR A 21 -1.08 -5.17 17.63
C TYR A 21 -0.67 -6.52 18.17
N TYR A 22 0.65 -6.71 18.27
CA TYR A 22 1.30 -7.92 18.73
C TYR A 22 2.14 -7.64 19.98
N ASN A 23 2.22 -8.61 20.89
CA ASN A 23 3.14 -8.56 22.03
C ASN A 23 4.54 -9.08 21.65
N LYS A 24 5.45 -9.10 22.64
CA LYS A 24 6.81 -9.64 22.51
C LYS A 24 6.88 -11.11 22.09
N ASP A 25 5.85 -11.89 22.43
CA ASP A 25 5.74 -13.32 22.12
C ASP A 25 5.05 -13.54 20.75
N ASN A 26 4.88 -12.46 19.97
CA ASN A 26 4.24 -12.42 18.66
C ASN A 26 2.76 -12.85 18.63
N GLU A 27 2.06 -12.74 19.76
CA GLU A 27 0.62 -13.00 19.87
C GLU A 27 -0.19 -11.74 19.57
N ILE A 28 -1.34 -11.90 18.90
CA ILE A 28 -2.25 -10.78 18.63
C ILE A 28 -2.95 -10.37 19.92
N ILE A 29 -2.64 -9.17 20.41
CA ILE A 29 -3.19 -8.64 21.65
C ILE A 29 -4.31 -7.63 21.43
N TYR A 30 -4.38 -7.01 20.25
CA TYR A 30 -5.46 -6.09 19.91
C TYR A 30 -5.67 -5.97 18.39
N VAL A 31 -6.92 -5.80 17.96
CA VAL A 31 -7.28 -5.42 16.58
C VAL A 31 -8.23 -4.24 16.63
N GLY A 32 -8.07 -3.27 15.72
CA GLY A 32 -8.99 -2.14 15.61
C GLY A 32 -9.16 -1.62 14.18
N LYS A 33 -10.28 -0.91 13.91
CA LYS A 33 -10.51 -0.21 12.63
C LYS A 33 -10.11 1.26 12.68
N ALA A 34 -9.81 1.81 11.50
CA ALA A 34 -9.57 3.23 11.31
C ALA A 34 -10.16 3.73 9.98
N LYS A 35 -10.79 4.91 10.00
CA LYS A 35 -11.06 5.68 8.78
C LYS A 35 -9.77 6.19 8.13
N ILE A 36 -8.79 6.52 8.96
CA ILE A 36 -7.44 6.95 8.57
C ILE A 36 -6.46 6.26 9.52
N LEU A 37 -5.75 5.25 9.03
CA LEU A 37 -4.82 4.43 9.83
C LEU A 37 -3.79 5.30 10.55
N LYS A 38 -3.10 6.19 9.83
CA LYS A 38 -2.10 7.12 10.40
C LYS A 38 -2.63 7.90 11.61
N ARG A 39 -3.78 8.56 11.48
CA ARG A 39 -4.35 9.39 12.56
C ARG A 39 -4.78 8.55 13.76
N ARG A 40 -5.44 7.42 13.51
CA ARG A 40 -6.00 6.57 14.57
C ARG A 40 -4.90 5.90 15.38
N VAL A 41 -3.92 5.31 14.71
CA VAL A 41 -2.83 4.61 15.40
C VAL A 41 -1.95 5.60 16.17
N MET A 42 -1.60 6.75 15.57
CA MET A 42 -0.81 7.78 16.27
C MET A 42 -1.48 8.31 17.54
N SER A 43 -2.81 8.29 17.64
CA SER A 43 -3.51 8.70 18.86
C SER A 43 -3.20 7.83 20.08
N TYR A 44 -2.86 6.55 19.90
CA TYR A 44 -2.48 5.66 21.01
C TYR A 44 -1.11 6.02 21.60
N PHE A 45 -0.21 6.59 20.79
CA PHE A 45 1.15 6.89 21.18
C PHE A 45 1.35 8.35 21.62
N ASN A 46 0.28 9.16 21.59
CA ASN A 46 0.31 10.53 22.09
C ASN A 46 0.00 10.57 23.59
N LYS A 47 0.98 11.03 24.40
CA LYS A 47 0.89 11.10 25.87
C LYS A 47 -0.31 11.92 26.39
N LYS A 48 -0.82 12.87 25.61
CA LYS A 48 -1.99 13.70 25.98
C LYS A 48 -3.35 12.98 25.91
N HIS A 49 -3.42 11.77 25.36
CA HIS A 49 -4.67 11.00 25.16
C HIS A 49 -4.70 9.67 25.95
N HIS A 50 -3.80 9.50 26.92
CA HIS A 50 -3.76 8.33 27.80
C HIS A 50 -4.80 8.41 28.93
N ASP A 51 -6.04 8.76 28.59
CA ASP A 51 -7.12 9.02 29.56
C ASP A 51 -7.65 7.75 30.25
N SER A 52 -7.15 6.56 29.88
CA SER A 52 -7.51 5.32 30.57
C SER A 52 -6.31 4.42 30.83
N VAL A 53 -6.24 3.89 32.05
CA VAL A 53 -5.24 2.90 32.51
C VAL A 53 -5.16 1.70 31.55
N LYS A 54 -6.30 1.29 30.98
CA LYS A 54 -6.37 0.21 29.99
C LYS A 54 -5.57 0.50 28.71
N VAL A 55 -5.64 1.73 28.19
CA VAL A 55 -4.89 2.12 26.99
C VAL A 55 -3.39 2.17 27.29
N GLN A 56 -3.01 2.66 28.48
CA GLN A 56 -1.60 2.67 28.90
C GLN A 56 -1.03 1.25 28.98
N VAL A 57 -1.76 0.32 29.59
CA VAL A 57 -1.38 -1.10 29.68
C VAL A 57 -1.29 -1.73 28.29
N LEU A 58 -2.27 -1.51 27.41
CA LEU A 58 -2.22 -2.01 26.03
C LEU A 58 -0.96 -1.50 25.31
N VAL A 59 -0.74 -0.18 25.32
CA VAL A 59 0.38 0.46 24.62
C VAL A 59 1.73 -0.02 25.16
N SER A 60 1.84 -0.29 26.46
CA SER A 60 3.06 -0.83 27.07
C SER A 60 3.43 -2.23 26.60
N GLN A 61 2.49 -2.98 26.01
CA GLN A 61 2.70 -4.34 25.52
C GLN A 61 2.83 -4.44 24.00
N ILE A 62 2.71 -3.34 23.25
CA ILE A 62 2.84 -3.36 21.80
C ILE A 62 4.32 -3.43 21.44
N GLU A 63 4.74 -4.54 20.85
CA GLU A 63 6.08 -4.70 20.27
C GLU A 63 6.07 -4.57 18.75
N ARG A 64 5.01 -5.10 18.12
CA ARG A 64 4.87 -5.11 16.65
C ARG A 64 3.45 -4.73 16.27
N MET A 65 3.31 -4.09 15.10
CA MET A 65 2.00 -3.80 14.54
C MET A 65 1.94 -4.11 13.05
N GLU A 66 0.75 -4.46 12.60
CA GLU A 66 0.42 -4.66 11.18
C GLU A 66 -0.85 -3.89 10.84
N TYR A 67 -1.13 -3.76 9.54
CA TYR A 67 -2.37 -3.21 9.06
C TYR A 67 -2.77 -3.80 7.71
N ILE A 68 -4.07 -3.70 7.41
CA ILE A 68 -4.70 -4.13 6.18
C ILE A 68 -5.53 -2.96 5.64
N ILE A 69 -5.23 -2.51 4.42
CA ILE A 69 -5.93 -1.39 3.78
C ILE A 69 -7.21 -1.92 3.12
N THR A 70 -8.31 -1.19 3.32
CA THR A 70 -9.60 -1.44 2.68
C THR A 70 -9.99 -0.28 1.76
N ASN A 71 -10.99 -0.45 0.89
CA ASN A 71 -11.47 0.64 0.05
C ASN A 71 -12.35 1.62 0.84
N THR A 72 -13.05 1.13 1.87
CA THR A 72 -13.98 1.93 2.69
C THR A 72 -13.83 1.70 4.19
N GLU A 73 -14.35 2.62 5.01
CA GLU A 73 -14.42 2.45 6.47
C GLU A 73 -15.37 1.31 6.88
N VAL A 74 -16.40 1.05 6.08
CA VAL A 74 -17.36 -0.04 6.31
C VAL A 74 -16.68 -1.40 6.13
N GLU A 75 -15.86 -1.56 5.09
CA GLU A 75 -15.02 -2.76 4.92
C GLU A 75 -14.05 -2.94 6.09
N ALA A 76 -13.43 -1.86 6.58
CA ALA A 76 -12.56 -1.92 7.76
C ALA A 76 -13.34 -2.38 9.01
N LEU A 77 -14.59 -1.95 9.18
CA LEU A 77 -15.44 -2.41 10.30
C LEU A 77 -15.75 -3.91 10.20
N ILE A 78 -16.02 -4.42 9.01
CA ILE A 78 -16.34 -5.83 8.79
C ILE A 78 -15.09 -6.70 9.01
N LEU A 79 -13.96 -6.28 8.44
CA LEU A 79 -12.66 -6.95 8.61
C LEU A 79 -12.24 -6.99 10.08
N GLU A 80 -12.39 -5.89 10.82
CA GLU A 80 -12.10 -5.82 12.26
C GLU A 80 -12.92 -6.86 13.04
N SER A 81 -14.23 -6.90 12.80
CA SER A 81 -15.13 -7.86 13.44
C SER A 81 -14.70 -9.31 13.15
N HIS A 82 -14.30 -9.60 11.92
CA HIS A 82 -13.80 -10.92 11.54
C HIS A 82 -12.49 -11.27 12.24
N LEU A 83 -11.47 -10.41 12.15
CA LEU A 83 -10.16 -10.62 12.77
C LEU A 83 -10.27 -10.82 14.29
N ILE A 84 -11.16 -10.09 14.96
CA ILE A 84 -11.36 -10.25 16.39
C ILE A 84 -12.05 -11.58 16.72
N LYS A 85 -13.02 -12.03 15.92
CA LYS A 85 -13.63 -13.36 16.09
C LYS A 85 -12.63 -14.49 15.86
N LYS A 86 -11.77 -14.36 14.85
CA LYS A 86 -10.73 -15.33 14.49
C LYS A 86 -9.67 -15.44 15.59
N HIS A 87 -9.11 -14.31 16.02
CA HIS A 87 -7.93 -14.30 16.89
C HIS A 87 -8.24 -14.12 18.37
N LYS A 88 -9.46 -13.70 18.74
CA LYS A 88 -9.91 -13.43 20.12
C LYS A 88 -8.88 -12.65 20.99
N PRO A 89 -8.28 -11.57 20.46
CA PRO A 89 -7.15 -10.86 21.07
C PRO A 89 -7.40 -10.35 22.49
N ARG A 90 -6.35 -10.42 23.33
CA ARG A 90 -6.42 -10.18 24.79
C ARG A 90 -7.18 -8.91 25.21
N TYR A 91 -6.89 -7.78 24.56
CA TYR A 91 -7.40 -6.46 24.95
C TYR A 91 -8.65 -5.99 24.22
N ASN A 92 -9.19 -6.77 23.27
CA ASN A 92 -10.51 -6.54 22.68
C ASN A 92 -11.61 -7.00 23.67
N VAL A 93 -11.75 -6.24 24.76
CA VAL A 93 -12.69 -6.50 25.88
C VAL A 93 -14.15 -6.62 25.44
N LEU A 94 -14.53 -5.94 24.36
CA LEU A 94 -15.91 -5.92 23.85
C LEU A 94 -16.24 -7.08 22.91
N LEU A 95 -15.32 -8.03 22.67
CA LEU A 95 -15.46 -9.10 21.67
C LEU A 95 -15.10 -10.51 22.17
N LYS A 96 -15.02 -10.67 23.49
CA LYS A 96 -14.70 -11.95 24.15
C LYS A 96 -15.88 -12.62 24.85
N ASP A 97 -16.98 -11.90 25.05
CA ASP A 97 -18.04 -12.31 25.97
C ASP A 97 -19.40 -12.16 25.27
N ASP A 98 -19.95 -13.28 24.81
CA ASP A 98 -21.23 -13.41 24.11
C ASP A 98 -22.45 -12.91 24.91
N LYS A 99 -22.24 -12.42 26.13
CA LYS A 99 -23.28 -12.08 27.12
C LYS A 99 -23.79 -10.63 27.03
N LYS A 100 -23.20 -9.74 26.20
CA LYS A 100 -23.53 -8.30 26.16
C LYS A 100 -24.10 -7.76 24.85
N TYR A 101 -24.11 -8.53 23.76
CA TYR A 101 -24.52 -7.98 22.47
C TYR A 101 -26.03 -7.79 22.36
N PRO A 102 -26.47 -6.66 21.79
CA PRO A 102 -27.85 -6.49 21.39
C PRO A 102 -28.17 -7.30 20.13
N TYR A 103 -29.40 -7.77 20.06
CA TYR A 103 -30.02 -8.46 18.95
C TYR A 103 -31.27 -7.68 18.53
N PHE A 104 -31.65 -7.77 17.27
CA PHE A 104 -33.01 -7.48 16.88
C PHE A 104 -33.91 -8.65 17.22
N LEU A 105 -35.05 -8.37 17.84
CA LEU A 105 -36.15 -9.30 18.05
C LEU A 105 -37.33 -8.83 17.20
N ILE A 106 -37.75 -9.68 16.28
CA ILE A 106 -39.06 -9.58 15.64
C ILE A 106 -40.04 -10.34 16.52
N THR A 107 -40.98 -9.61 17.11
CA THR A 107 -41.92 -10.18 18.09
C THR A 107 -42.94 -11.12 17.44
N ASP A 108 -43.36 -12.14 18.19
CA ASP A 108 -44.45 -13.04 17.78
C ASP A 108 -45.81 -12.48 18.25
N GLU A 109 -46.30 -11.43 17.60
CA GLU A 109 -47.65 -10.86 17.78
C GLU A 109 -48.31 -10.73 16.40
N ASP A 110 -49.64 -10.58 16.31
CA ASP A 110 -50.35 -10.48 15.01
C ASP A 110 -49.79 -9.43 14.04
N PHE A 111 -49.23 -8.36 14.61
CA PHE A 111 -48.50 -7.33 13.89
C PHE A 111 -47.08 -7.19 14.45
N PRO A 112 -46.14 -8.06 14.02
CA PRO A 112 -44.77 -8.10 14.52
C PRO A 112 -44.06 -6.74 14.47
N ARG A 113 -43.24 -6.47 15.48
CA ARG A 113 -42.38 -5.27 15.56
C ARG A 113 -40.92 -5.66 15.72
N ILE A 114 -40.03 -4.80 15.21
CA ILE A 114 -38.59 -4.93 15.44
C ILE A 114 -38.22 -4.19 16.73
N THR A 115 -37.68 -4.93 17.69
CA THR A 115 -37.19 -4.39 18.97
C THR A 115 -35.74 -4.78 19.21
N VAL A 116 -35.05 -4.05 20.08
CA VAL A 116 -33.67 -4.39 20.48
C VAL A 116 -33.71 -5.08 21.83
N VAL A 117 -33.11 -6.26 21.91
CA VAL A 117 -33.01 -7.08 23.13
C VAL A 117 -31.56 -7.49 23.39
N ARG A 118 -31.22 -7.85 24.62
CA ARG A 118 -29.89 -8.38 24.99
C ARG A 118 -30.02 -9.83 25.44
N LYS A 119 -28.95 -10.62 25.41
CA LYS A 119 -28.94 -12.08 25.72
C LYS A 119 -29.67 -12.46 27.02
N LYS A 120 -29.57 -11.67 28.10
CA LYS A 120 -30.30 -11.90 29.37
C LYS A 120 -31.83 -11.81 29.24
N ASN A 121 -32.33 -11.12 28.23
CA ASN A 121 -33.75 -10.89 27.95
C ASN A 121 -34.24 -11.70 26.74
N MET A 122 -33.44 -12.65 26.23
CA MET A 122 -33.87 -13.56 25.17
C MET A 122 -34.86 -14.56 25.75
N ASN A 123 -36.08 -14.53 25.24
CA ASN A 123 -37.08 -15.58 25.43
C ASN A 123 -37.48 -16.09 24.04
N PRO A 124 -36.99 -17.27 23.60
CA PRO A 124 -37.26 -17.83 22.28
C PRO A 124 -38.75 -17.85 21.91
N GLU A 125 -39.64 -17.99 22.89
CA GLU A 125 -41.09 -18.01 22.71
C GLU A 125 -41.69 -16.64 22.38
N LYS A 126 -40.91 -15.55 22.45
CA LYS A 126 -41.36 -14.18 22.18
C LYS A 126 -41.04 -13.70 20.76
N GLY A 127 -40.45 -14.54 19.91
CA GLY A 127 -40.24 -14.27 18.48
C GLY A 127 -38.84 -14.61 17.95
N ARG A 128 -38.50 -14.04 16.79
CA ARG A 128 -37.28 -14.37 16.02
C ARG A 128 -36.16 -13.37 16.29
N TYR A 129 -34.95 -13.88 16.53
CA TYR A 129 -33.78 -13.09 16.93
C TYR A 129 -32.75 -13.00 15.80
N TYR A 130 -32.22 -11.79 15.55
CA TYR A 130 -31.23 -11.50 14.51
C TYR A 130 -30.06 -10.71 15.13
N GLY A 131 -28.83 -11.16 14.92
CA GLY A 131 -27.62 -10.63 15.57
C GLY A 131 -26.63 -11.75 15.92
N PRO A 132 -25.63 -11.52 16.80
CA PRO A 132 -25.39 -10.34 17.63
C PRO A 132 -24.81 -9.14 16.89
N TYR A 133 -25.20 -7.92 17.27
CA TYR A 133 -24.58 -6.69 16.78
C TYR A 133 -23.45 -6.23 17.71
N THR A 134 -22.25 -6.10 17.16
CA THR A 134 -21.02 -5.74 17.91
C THR A 134 -20.87 -4.23 18.13
N ASP A 135 -21.39 -3.42 17.21
CA ASP A 135 -21.46 -1.95 17.32
C ASP A 135 -22.92 -1.51 17.51
N VAL A 136 -23.19 -0.95 18.70
CA VAL A 136 -24.52 -0.45 19.07
C VAL A 136 -24.96 0.73 18.20
N ARG A 137 -24.04 1.60 17.77
CA ARG A 137 -24.37 2.73 16.89
C ARG A 137 -24.74 2.24 15.50
N ALA A 138 -23.94 1.33 14.94
CA ALA A 138 -24.23 0.72 13.65
C ALA A 138 -25.57 -0.01 13.67
N MET A 139 -25.87 -0.75 14.74
CA MET A 139 -27.18 -1.37 14.95
C MET A 139 -28.32 -0.35 14.95
N TYR A 140 -28.21 0.77 15.69
CA TYR A 140 -29.26 1.79 15.66
C TYR A 140 -29.40 2.47 14.28
N SER A 141 -28.31 2.62 13.53
CA SER A 141 -28.37 3.06 12.14
C SER A 141 -29.09 2.04 11.25
N THR A 142 -28.82 0.75 11.41
CA THR A 142 -29.55 -0.33 10.72
C THR A 142 -31.04 -0.33 11.10
N LEU A 143 -31.37 -0.08 12.37
CA LEU A 143 -32.76 0.01 12.82
C LEU A 143 -33.49 1.22 12.21
N ASP A 144 -32.86 2.39 12.17
CA ASP A 144 -33.45 3.58 11.52
C ASP A 144 -33.63 3.36 10.02
N PHE A 145 -32.69 2.66 9.38
CA PHE A 145 -32.78 2.26 7.98
C PHE A 145 -33.93 1.28 7.74
N LEU A 146 -34.03 0.21 8.53
CA LEU A 146 -35.14 -0.76 8.49
C LEU A 146 -36.49 -0.06 8.66
N LYS A 147 -36.60 0.90 9.59
CA LYS A 147 -37.83 1.66 9.82
C LYS A 147 -38.21 2.62 8.69
N LYS A 148 -37.27 2.98 7.82
CA LYS A 148 -37.54 3.80 6.62
C LYS A 148 -38.03 2.93 5.48
N ILE A 149 -37.41 1.77 5.28
CA ILE A 149 -37.73 0.87 4.16
C ILE A 149 -38.97 0.03 4.45
N PHE A 150 -39.10 -0.45 5.70
CA PHE A 150 -40.20 -1.29 6.14
C PHE A 150 -41.03 -0.53 7.19
N PRO A 151 -42.20 0.04 6.80
CA PRO A 151 -43.07 0.80 7.71
C PRO A 151 -43.83 -0.12 8.68
N LEU A 152 -43.09 -0.84 9.52
CA LEU A 152 -43.63 -1.72 10.56
C LEU A 152 -44.20 -0.93 11.75
N LYS A 153 -45.13 -1.56 12.47
CA LYS A 153 -45.66 -1.10 13.76
C LYS A 153 -44.52 -0.87 14.74
N GLN A 154 -44.47 0.32 15.30
CA GLN A 154 -43.45 0.69 16.30
C GLN A 154 -44.00 0.83 17.72
N CYS A 155 -45.31 1.01 17.86
CA CYS A 155 -45.97 1.17 19.16
C CYS A 155 -46.35 -0.20 19.75
N LYS A 156 -46.31 -0.32 21.08
CA LYS A 156 -46.83 -1.50 21.78
C LYS A 156 -48.36 -1.45 21.86
N SER A 157 -48.91 -0.28 22.17
CA SER A 157 -50.34 0.02 22.21
C SER A 157 -50.67 1.22 21.30
N PRO A 158 -51.90 1.33 20.80
CA PRO A 158 -52.35 2.50 20.03
C PRO A 158 -52.14 3.79 20.84
N LYS A 159 -51.52 4.81 20.24
CA LYS A 159 -51.30 6.11 20.90
C LYS A 159 -52.55 6.98 20.93
N PHE A 160 -53.45 6.78 19.97
CA PHE A 160 -54.71 7.49 19.82
C PHE A 160 -55.80 6.46 19.52
N LYS A 161 -57.04 6.77 19.89
CA LYS A 161 -58.19 5.89 19.70
C LYS A 161 -58.67 5.91 18.25
N ASP A 162 -58.86 7.11 17.69
CA ASP A 162 -59.60 7.32 16.45
C ASP A 162 -58.77 7.97 15.32
N ARG A 163 -57.44 8.04 15.46
CA ARG A 163 -56.57 8.58 14.41
C ARG A 163 -55.19 7.92 14.34
N PRO A 164 -54.59 7.83 13.14
CA PRO A 164 -53.22 7.35 12.99
C PRO A 164 -52.21 8.31 13.63
N CYS A 165 -51.08 7.76 14.10
CA CYS A 165 -50.00 8.55 14.69
C CYS A 165 -49.07 9.17 13.64
N LEU A 166 -48.19 10.07 14.07
CA LEU A 166 -47.20 10.73 13.21
C LEU A 166 -46.39 9.75 12.35
N TYR A 167 -46.03 8.57 12.88
CA TYR A 167 -45.27 7.57 12.13
C TYR A 167 -46.00 7.09 10.87
N TYR A 168 -47.33 7.03 10.87
CA TYR A 168 -48.09 6.73 9.66
C TYR A 168 -48.09 7.89 8.69
N GLN A 169 -48.31 9.11 9.19
CA GLN A 169 -48.34 10.33 8.36
C GLN A 169 -47.02 10.57 7.62
N ILE A 170 -45.89 10.21 8.23
CA ILE A 170 -44.55 10.30 7.62
C ILE A 170 -44.11 9.00 6.91
N GLY A 171 -45.01 8.02 6.73
CA GLY A 171 -44.73 6.79 5.98
C GLY A 171 -43.82 5.77 6.66
N ARG A 172 -43.63 5.82 7.99
CA ARG A 172 -42.80 4.88 8.79
C ARG A 172 -43.60 3.81 9.54
N CYS A 173 -44.90 3.72 9.32
CA CYS A 173 -45.80 2.73 9.93
C CYS A 173 -47.05 2.57 9.06
N MET A 174 -47.54 1.35 8.82
CA MET A 174 -48.81 1.11 8.09
C MET A 174 -50.07 1.24 8.95
N ALA A 175 -49.95 1.70 10.19
CA ALA A 175 -51.05 1.87 11.16
C ALA A 175 -52.00 0.66 11.30
N PRO A 176 -51.50 -0.57 11.55
CA PRO A 176 -52.37 -1.71 11.82
C PRO A 176 -53.26 -1.49 13.05
N CYS A 177 -52.84 -0.65 14.00
CA CYS A 177 -53.65 -0.24 15.15
C CYS A 177 -54.91 0.55 14.81
N GLN A 178 -55.10 0.93 13.55
CA GLN A 178 -56.28 1.63 13.02
C GLN A 178 -56.91 0.85 11.85
N ASN A 179 -56.59 -0.44 11.70
CA ASN A 179 -57.07 -1.31 10.62
C ASN A 179 -56.79 -0.79 9.19
N MET A 180 -55.73 -0.01 9.02
CA MET A 180 -55.33 0.60 7.73
C MET A 180 -54.50 -0.34 6.83
N VAL A 181 -54.23 -1.57 7.28
CA VAL A 181 -53.47 -2.59 6.53
C VAL A 181 -53.99 -3.98 6.88
N THR A 182 -54.01 -4.87 5.89
CA THR A 182 -54.44 -6.25 6.10
C THR A 182 -53.35 -7.08 6.81
N SER A 183 -53.73 -8.17 7.49
CA SER A 183 -52.76 -9.06 8.14
C SER A 183 -51.80 -9.69 7.12
N GLU A 184 -52.29 -10.03 5.93
CA GLU A 184 -51.49 -10.63 4.86
C GLU A 184 -50.44 -9.67 4.28
N GLU A 185 -50.83 -8.44 3.93
CA GLU A 185 -49.89 -7.41 3.47
C GLU A 185 -48.84 -7.09 4.54
N TYR A 186 -49.25 -7.04 5.81
CA TYR A 186 -48.32 -6.79 6.91
C TYR A 186 -47.34 -7.95 7.12
N LYS A 187 -47.79 -9.22 7.01
CA LYS A 187 -46.92 -10.40 7.11
C LYS A 187 -45.88 -10.43 5.99
N ASN A 188 -46.26 -10.07 4.76
CA ASN A 188 -45.32 -9.94 3.65
C ASN A 188 -44.25 -8.88 3.94
N LEU A 189 -44.64 -7.75 4.53
CA LEU A 189 -43.69 -6.70 4.92
C LEU A 189 -42.73 -7.15 6.03
N VAL A 190 -43.23 -7.92 7.02
CA VAL A 190 -42.39 -8.53 8.06
C VAL A 190 -41.41 -9.52 7.45
N HIS A 191 -41.86 -10.36 6.50
CA HIS A 191 -41.00 -11.32 5.82
C HIS A 191 -39.87 -10.63 5.03
N GLN A 192 -40.15 -9.50 4.37
CA GLN A 192 -39.11 -8.71 3.71
C GLN A 192 -38.07 -8.16 4.69
N ALA A 193 -38.51 -7.69 5.87
CA ALA A 193 -37.60 -7.26 6.93
C ALA A 193 -36.75 -8.43 7.49
N GLU A 194 -37.32 -9.65 7.53
CA GLU A 194 -36.61 -10.87 7.91
C GLU A 194 -35.55 -11.27 6.88
N LEU A 195 -35.88 -11.22 5.58
CA LEU A 195 -34.93 -11.47 4.51
C LEU A 195 -33.75 -10.50 4.59
N PHE A 196 -34.03 -9.21 4.86
CA PHE A 196 -32.98 -8.22 5.08
C PHE A 196 -32.08 -8.58 6.27
N LEU A 197 -32.68 -8.88 7.43
CA LEU A 197 -31.97 -9.20 8.66
C LEU A 197 -31.23 -10.54 8.59
N ALA A 198 -31.68 -11.47 7.76
CA ALA A 198 -31.03 -12.75 7.46
C ALA A 198 -29.90 -12.64 6.43
N GLY A 199 -29.65 -11.44 5.88
CA GLY A 199 -28.61 -11.23 4.85
C GLY A 199 -28.99 -11.76 3.46
N LYS A 200 -30.28 -12.01 3.20
CA LYS A 200 -30.79 -12.46 1.89
C LYS A 200 -31.14 -11.26 1.00
N GLN A 201 -30.18 -10.36 0.83
CA GLN A 201 -30.41 -9.04 0.23
C GLN A 201 -30.72 -9.13 -1.27
N SER A 202 -30.14 -10.09 -1.99
CA SER A 202 -30.45 -10.35 -3.40
C SER A 202 -31.88 -10.83 -3.62
N GLU A 203 -32.38 -11.71 -2.75
CA GLU A 203 -33.74 -12.24 -2.79
C GLU A 203 -34.77 -11.13 -2.52
N LEU A 204 -34.50 -10.30 -1.50
CA LEU A 204 -35.31 -9.11 -1.20
C LEU A 204 -35.35 -8.12 -2.38
N MET A 205 -34.21 -7.85 -3.02
CA MET A 205 -34.15 -6.95 -4.17
C MET A 205 -34.96 -7.46 -5.35
N ALA A 206 -34.92 -8.76 -5.62
CA ALA A 206 -35.73 -9.39 -6.66
C ALA A 206 -37.23 -9.25 -6.35
N GLN A 207 -37.64 -9.53 -5.11
CA GLN A 207 -39.03 -9.41 -4.68
C GLN A 207 -39.55 -7.97 -4.75
N LEU A 208 -38.76 -6.98 -4.30
CA LEU A 208 -39.15 -5.56 -4.38
C LEU A 208 -39.31 -5.10 -5.82
N LYS A 209 -38.43 -5.56 -6.73
CA LYS A 209 -38.52 -5.25 -8.15
C LYS A 209 -39.75 -5.89 -8.80
N GLU A 210 -39.99 -7.17 -8.54
CA GLU A 210 -41.15 -7.89 -9.07
C GLU A 210 -42.47 -7.27 -8.58
N GLN A 211 -42.58 -6.95 -7.28
CA GLN A 211 -43.75 -6.27 -6.74
C GLN A 211 -43.94 -4.87 -7.33
N MET A 212 -42.86 -4.11 -7.49
CA MET A 212 -42.89 -2.79 -8.12
C MET A 212 -43.41 -2.89 -9.56
N GLU A 213 -42.91 -3.83 -10.36
CA GLU A 213 -43.36 -4.08 -11.73
C GLU A 213 -44.84 -4.50 -11.76
N LYS A 214 -45.26 -5.40 -10.87
CA LYS A 214 -46.66 -5.83 -10.74
C LYS A 214 -47.61 -4.68 -10.42
N TYR A 215 -47.25 -3.81 -9.47
CA TYR A 215 -48.06 -2.64 -9.13
C TYR A 215 -48.08 -1.60 -10.26
N ALA A 216 -46.97 -1.41 -10.98
CA ALA A 216 -46.91 -0.55 -12.15
C ALA A 216 -47.80 -1.07 -13.29
N SER A 217 -47.77 -2.38 -13.58
CA SER A 217 -48.64 -3.02 -14.57
C SER A 217 -50.12 -3.00 -14.19
N SER A 218 -50.43 -2.92 -12.90
CA SER A 218 -51.81 -2.81 -12.37
C SER A 218 -52.25 -1.36 -12.14
N GLU A 219 -51.53 -0.37 -12.70
CA GLU A 219 -51.78 1.08 -12.59
C GLU A 219 -51.81 1.64 -11.15
N GLN A 220 -51.24 0.91 -10.17
CA GLN A 220 -51.13 1.35 -8.77
C GLN A 220 -49.84 2.14 -8.54
N PHE A 221 -49.72 3.29 -9.20
CA PHE A 221 -48.46 4.06 -9.29
C PHE A 221 -47.91 4.53 -7.93
N GLU A 222 -48.75 4.87 -6.96
CA GLU A 222 -48.28 5.28 -5.63
C GLU A 222 -47.57 4.15 -4.89
N LYS A 223 -48.08 2.92 -4.99
CA LYS A 223 -47.46 1.74 -4.37
C LYS A 223 -46.17 1.36 -5.10
N ALA A 224 -46.19 1.41 -6.43
CA ALA A 224 -45.00 1.19 -7.25
C ALA A 224 -43.90 2.22 -6.93
N ALA A 225 -44.23 3.50 -6.77
CA ALA A 225 -43.29 4.55 -6.41
C ALA A 225 -42.64 4.31 -5.04
N ARG A 226 -43.43 3.92 -4.01
CA ARG A 226 -42.87 3.58 -2.69
C ARG A 226 -41.89 2.40 -2.76
N LEU A 227 -42.24 1.33 -3.49
CA LEU A 227 -41.35 0.18 -3.66
C LEU A 227 -40.10 0.53 -4.46
N ARG A 228 -40.23 1.35 -5.51
CA ARG A 228 -39.10 1.87 -6.27
C ARG A 228 -38.14 2.65 -5.39
N ASP A 229 -38.65 3.55 -4.57
CA ASP A 229 -37.82 4.40 -3.71
C ASP A 229 -37.13 3.54 -2.63
N SER A 230 -37.85 2.58 -2.02
CA SER A 230 -37.26 1.55 -1.14
C SER A 230 -36.19 0.72 -1.84
N TYR A 231 -36.42 0.28 -3.09
CA TYR A 231 -35.47 -0.47 -3.90
C TYR A 231 -34.22 0.37 -4.20
N LEU A 232 -34.37 1.65 -4.56
CA LEU A 232 -33.26 2.55 -4.84
C LEU A 232 -32.45 2.88 -3.59
N ASP A 233 -33.09 3.07 -2.44
CA ASP A 233 -32.42 3.31 -1.16
C ASP A 233 -31.68 2.05 -0.67
N LEU A 234 -32.26 0.87 -0.85
CA LEU A 234 -31.58 -0.40 -0.62
C LEU A 234 -30.38 -0.53 -1.56
N LYS A 235 -30.59 -0.36 -2.87
CA LYS A 235 -29.55 -0.45 -3.91
C LYS A 235 -28.37 0.48 -3.63
N LYS A 236 -28.60 1.75 -3.30
CA LYS A 236 -27.55 2.73 -2.94
C LYS A 236 -26.75 2.31 -1.70
N THR A 237 -27.42 1.64 -0.76
CA THR A 237 -26.78 1.14 0.47
C THR A 237 -25.93 -0.10 0.17
N LEU A 238 -26.43 -1.00 -0.67
CA LEU A 238 -25.72 -2.19 -1.15
C LEU A 238 -24.51 -1.84 -2.04
N GLU A 239 -24.66 -0.87 -2.93
CA GLU A 239 -23.58 -0.36 -3.79
C GLU A 239 -22.46 0.33 -2.98
N LYS A 240 -22.78 0.87 -1.79
CA LYS A 240 -21.80 1.40 -0.82
C LYS A 240 -21.26 0.34 0.15
N GLN A 241 -21.86 -0.85 0.16
CA GLN A 241 -21.49 -2.02 0.96
C GLN A 241 -21.00 -3.16 0.07
N LYS A 242 -20.18 -2.87 -0.96
CA LYS A 242 -19.45 -3.90 -1.70
C LYS A 242 -18.40 -4.57 -0.81
N VAL A 243 -18.89 -5.40 0.09
CA VAL A 243 -18.17 -6.51 0.70
C VAL A 243 -17.95 -7.52 -0.40
N VAL A 244 -16.73 -8.01 -0.44
CA VAL A 244 -16.15 -8.71 -1.57
C VAL A 244 -16.98 -9.92 -2.04
N TYR A 245 -17.81 -10.57 -1.23
CA TYR A 245 -18.96 -11.35 -1.73
C TYR A 245 -20.11 -11.47 -0.69
N GLU A 246 -21.35 -11.56 -1.17
CA GLU A 246 -22.46 -12.24 -0.47
C GLU A 246 -22.68 -13.63 -1.09
N ASN A 247 -22.87 -14.67 -0.26
CA ASN A 247 -23.29 -16.03 -0.65
C ASN A 247 -22.36 -16.86 -1.57
N THR A 248 -21.05 -16.62 -1.56
CA THR A 248 -20.10 -17.56 -2.19
C THR A 248 -19.41 -18.42 -1.12
N LYS A 249 -19.49 -19.76 -1.27
CA LYS A 249 -18.63 -20.70 -0.51
C LYS A 249 -17.18 -20.73 -1.04
N LEU A 250 -16.83 -19.81 -1.94
CA LEU A 250 -15.56 -19.81 -2.65
C LEU A 250 -14.48 -19.16 -1.78
N ASN A 251 -13.40 -19.90 -1.61
CA ASN A 251 -12.16 -19.45 -0.99
C ASN A 251 -11.20 -19.00 -2.09
N GLU A 252 -10.67 -17.79 -1.97
CA GLU A 252 -9.78 -17.21 -2.97
C GLU A 252 -8.53 -16.60 -2.36
N ASP A 253 -7.40 -16.76 -3.03
CA ASP A 253 -6.20 -15.98 -2.74
C ASP A 253 -5.94 -15.02 -3.90
N ILE A 254 -5.84 -13.72 -3.60
CA ILE A 254 -5.54 -12.67 -4.58
C ILE A 254 -4.10 -12.22 -4.39
N ILE A 255 -3.26 -12.43 -5.40
CA ILE A 255 -1.82 -12.17 -5.33
C ILE A 255 -1.47 -10.98 -6.23
N SER A 256 -0.71 -10.05 -5.68
CA SER A 256 -0.12 -8.92 -6.42
C SER A 256 1.39 -8.91 -6.19
N LEU A 257 2.16 -8.63 -7.25
CA LEU A 257 3.60 -8.40 -7.21
C LEU A 257 3.90 -7.05 -7.87
N LEU A 258 4.49 -6.15 -7.12
CA LEU A 258 5.06 -4.91 -7.64
C LEU A 258 6.57 -4.91 -7.47
N SER A 259 7.29 -4.39 -8.46
CA SER A 259 8.74 -4.29 -8.42
C SER A 259 9.21 -2.89 -8.81
N GLU A 260 10.14 -2.33 -8.03
CA GLU A 260 10.77 -1.03 -8.31
C GLU A 260 12.10 -0.91 -7.56
N ASP A 261 13.14 -0.34 -8.19
CA ASP A 261 14.47 -0.11 -7.60
C ASP A 261 15.12 -1.34 -6.92
N GLY A 262 14.99 -2.52 -7.54
CA GLY A 262 15.53 -3.78 -7.03
C GLY A 262 14.81 -4.27 -5.76
N ILE A 263 13.56 -3.83 -5.53
CA ILE A 263 12.71 -4.32 -4.45
C ILE A 263 11.47 -4.94 -5.05
N PHE A 264 11.18 -6.18 -4.68
CA PHE A 264 9.95 -6.89 -5.04
C PHE A 264 9.06 -6.97 -3.81
N ALA A 265 7.82 -6.50 -3.95
CA ALA A 265 6.81 -6.54 -2.92
C ALA A 265 5.65 -7.42 -3.38
N ILE A 266 5.45 -8.54 -2.69
CA ILE A 266 4.35 -9.46 -2.95
C ILE A 266 3.31 -9.32 -1.83
N VAL A 267 2.05 -9.18 -2.20
CA VAL A 267 0.92 -9.21 -1.28
C VAL A 267 -0.05 -10.31 -1.68
N ILE A 268 -0.47 -11.09 -0.68
CA ILE A 268 -1.51 -12.11 -0.81
C ILE A 268 -2.67 -11.71 0.10
N LEU A 269 -3.81 -11.37 -0.52
CA LEU A 269 -5.08 -11.18 0.18
C LEU A 269 -5.83 -12.52 0.21
N MET A 270 -6.06 -13.05 1.41
CA MET A 270 -6.77 -14.31 1.60
C MET A 270 -8.25 -14.03 1.84
N ILE A 271 -9.09 -14.50 0.93
CA ILE A 271 -10.55 -14.40 0.98
C ILE A 271 -11.10 -15.79 1.29
N ARG A 272 -11.93 -15.92 2.32
CA ARG A 272 -12.63 -17.18 2.65
C ARG A 272 -14.11 -16.92 2.79
N GLU A 273 -14.93 -17.78 2.17
CA GLU A 273 -16.38 -17.59 2.05
C GLU A 273 -16.74 -16.15 1.64
N GLY A 274 -15.95 -15.62 0.72
CA GLY A 274 -16.15 -14.28 0.20
C GLY A 274 -15.73 -13.09 1.06
N ARG A 275 -15.11 -13.34 2.23
CA ARG A 275 -14.65 -12.31 3.15
C ARG A 275 -13.13 -12.25 3.16
N LEU A 276 -12.56 -11.06 3.14
CA LEU A 276 -11.12 -10.88 3.39
C LEU A 276 -10.84 -11.30 4.84
N ILE A 277 -10.08 -12.36 5.02
CA ILE A 277 -9.77 -12.93 6.34
C ILE A 277 -8.38 -12.55 6.83
N ASP A 278 -7.45 -12.30 5.90
CA ASP A 278 -6.04 -12.17 6.22
C ASP A 278 -5.26 -11.56 5.04
N LYS A 279 -4.05 -11.05 5.33
CA LYS A 279 -3.12 -10.47 4.37
C LYS A 279 -1.70 -10.90 4.73
N LYS A 280 -0.99 -11.49 3.78
CA LYS A 280 0.47 -11.69 3.87
C LYS A 280 1.19 -10.74 2.95
N ASP A 281 2.33 -10.24 3.40
CA ASP A 281 3.25 -9.45 2.59
C ASP A 281 4.67 -10.00 2.67
N PHE A 282 5.38 -9.94 1.55
CA PHE A 282 6.75 -10.42 1.39
C PHE A 282 7.56 -9.34 0.66
N ILE A 283 8.78 -9.09 1.13
CA ILE A 283 9.68 -8.10 0.57
C ILE A 283 10.99 -8.80 0.26
N TYR A 284 11.47 -8.66 -0.97
CA TYR A 284 12.75 -9.20 -1.41
C TYR A 284 13.55 -8.09 -2.06
N GLU A 285 14.83 -7.97 -1.66
CA GLU A 285 15.79 -7.13 -2.37
C GLU A 285 16.52 -8.01 -3.39
N VAL A 286 16.40 -7.65 -4.66
CA VAL A 286 16.93 -8.39 -5.81
C VAL A 286 17.78 -7.47 -6.68
N GLU A 287 18.93 -7.95 -7.13
CA GLU A 287 19.90 -7.13 -7.88
C GLU A 287 19.44 -6.88 -9.32
N GLU A 288 18.99 -7.92 -10.03
CA GLU A 288 18.30 -7.89 -11.32
C GLU A 288 17.84 -9.33 -11.64
N GLU A 289 16.60 -9.69 -11.28
CA GLU A 289 16.00 -11.00 -11.59
C GLU A 289 14.79 -10.85 -12.51
N ASP A 290 14.57 -11.83 -13.39
CA ASP A 290 13.36 -11.91 -14.19
C ASP A 290 12.15 -12.00 -13.24
N LYS A 291 11.34 -10.93 -13.23
CA LYS A 291 10.13 -10.81 -12.41
C LYS A 291 9.22 -12.04 -12.55
N THR A 292 9.13 -12.58 -13.76
CA THR A 292 8.27 -13.72 -14.09
C THR A 292 8.80 -15.00 -13.45
N GLU A 293 10.10 -15.26 -13.60
CA GLU A 293 10.78 -16.41 -13.02
C GLU A 293 10.78 -16.37 -11.49
N PHE A 294 11.06 -15.20 -10.93
CA PHE A 294 10.98 -14.98 -9.48
C PHE A 294 9.58 -15.28 -8.95
N PHE A 295 8.55 -14.72 -9.60
CA PHE A 295 7.17 -14.94 -9.18
C PHE A 295 6.78 -16.42 -9.27
N ALA A 296 7.22 -17.13 -10.31
CA ALA A 296 6.99 -18.56 -10.47
C ALA A 296 7.63 -19.37 -9.33
N THR A 297 8.87 -19.03 -8.94
CA THR A 297 9.59 -19.66 -7.84
C THR A 297 8.91 -19.38 -6.51
N PHE A 298 8.64 -18.12 -6.19
CA PHE A 298 7.89 -17.71 -5.01
C PHE A 298 6.55 -18.43 -4.90
N PHE A 299 5.80 -18.51 -6.01
CA PHE A 299 4.48 -19.15 -6.05
C PHE A 299 4.58 -20.62 -5.66
N LYS A 300 5.57 -21.34 -6.22
CA LYS A 300 5.83 -22.75 -5.90
C LYS A 300 6.18 -22.94 -4.43
N GLU A 301 7.12 -22.14 -3.91
CA GLU A 301 7.57 -22.22 -2.51
C GLU A 301 6.44 -21.91 -1.52
N TYR A 302 5.67 -20.86 -1.78
CA TYR A 302 4.58 -20.43 -0.91
C TYR A 302 3.52 -21.52 -0.74
N TYR A 303 3.08 -22.13 -1.85
CA TYR A 303 2.03 -23.17 -1.79
C TYR A 303 2.57 -24.55 -1.38
N ASN A 304 3.86 -24.86 -1.59
CA ASN A 304 4.47 -26.07 -1.05
C ASN A 304 4.64 -26.03 0.49
N THR A 305 4.83 -24.84 1.06
CA THR A 305 5.01 -24.67 2.50
C THR A 305 3.68 -24.46 3.25
N LEU A 306 2.57 -24.43 2.53
CA LEU A 306 1.23 -24.23 3.10
C LEU A 306 0.79 -25.48 3.87
N SER A 307 0.72 -25.39 5.19
CA SER A 307 0.39 -26.55 6.04
C SER A 307 -1.10 -26.81 6.21
N LEU A 308 -1.96 -25.78 6.14
CA LEU A 308 -3.43 -25.92 6.24
C LEU A 308 -4.15 -24.79 5.47
N GLU A 309 -5.14 -25.18 4.65
CA GLU A 309 -6.10 -24.36 3.88
C GLU A 309 -5.67 -23.72 2.55
N PHE A 310 -5.60 -24.55 1.50
CA PHE A 310 -5.61 -24.09 0.12
C PHE A 310 -6.94 -23.40 -0.26
N PRO A 311 -6.92 -22.35 -1.11
CA PRO A 311 -8.13 -21.76 -1.66
C PRO A 311 -8.78 -22.67 -2.72
N ASP A 312 -10.00 -22.36 -3.13
CA ASP A 312 -10.66 -23.00 -4.28
C ASP A 312 -10.22 -22.34 -5.59
N LYS A 313 -9.79 -21.07 -5.51
CA LYS A 313 -9.31 -20.31 -6.66
C LYS A 313 -8.19 -19.34 -6.31
N ILE A 314 -7.20 -19.21 -7.16
CA ILE A 314 -6.10 -18.26 -7.02
C ILE A 314 -6.20 -17.23 -8.14
N VAL A 315 -6.12 -15.96 -7.79
CA VAL A 315 -6.24 -14.84 -8.72
C VAL A 315 -4.93 -14.06 -8.73
N SER A 316 -4.28 -13.98 -9.90
CA SER A 316 -3.08 -13.15 -10.09
C SER A 316 -2.90 -12.84 -11.57
N ASN A 317 -2.62 -11.58 -11.88
CA ASN A 317 -2.27 -11.18 -13.25
C ASN A 317 -0.88 -11.71 -13.66
N GLU A 318 0.03 -11.93 -12.70
CA GLU A 318 1.39 -12.39 -12.98
C GLU A 318 1.43 -13.85 -13.48
N LEU A 319 0.43 -14.66 -13.10
CA LEU A 319 0.27 -16.04 -13.59
C LEU A 319 0.01 -16.08 -15.10
N GLU A 320 -0.49 -14.99 -15.70
CA GLU A 320 -0.67 -14.92 -17.15
C GLU A 320 0.68 -14.90 -17.89
N ASN A 321 1.68 -14.22 -17.33
CA ASN A 321 3.01 -14.09 -17.93
C ASN A 321 3.85 -15.36 -17.77
N ILE A 322 3.61 -16.14 -16.70
CA ILE A 322 4.27 -17.44 -16.49
C ILE A 322 3.83 -18.47 -17.54
N GLY A 323 2.55 -18.43 -17.94
CA GLY A 323 1.98 -19.46 -18.82
C GLY A 323 1.67 -20.77 -18.08
N GLU A 324 1.45 -21.85 -18.85
CA GLU A 324 1.28 -23.22 -18.32
C GLU A 324 0.17 -23.42 -17.27
N LYS A 325 -0.90 -22.64 -17.34
CA LYS A 325 -2.01 -22.68 -16.38
C LYS A 325 -2.46 -24.10 -15.99
N ALA A 326 -2.60 -24.99 -16.98
CA ALA A 326 -3.05 -26.37 -16.75
C ALA A 326 -2.08 -27.14 -15.85
N LEU A 327 -0.77 -26.98 -16.07
CA LEU A 327 0.27 -27.62 -15.25
C LEU A 327 0.23 -27.12 -13.80
N TYR A 328 0.09 -25.81 -13.59
CA TYR A 328 0.00 -25.25 -12.24
C TYR A 328 -1.30 -25.66 -11.52
N GLU A 329 -2.45 -25.68 -12.22
CA GLU A 329 -3.69 -26.20 -11.66
C GLU A 329 -3.56 -27.68 -11.28
N GLU A 330 -2.94 -28.50 -12.13
CA GLU A 330 -2.69 -29.92 -11.85
C GLU A 330 -1.77 -30.12 -10.63
N TRP A 331 -0.64 -29.42 -10.59
CA TRP A 331 0.28 -29.44 -9.45
C TRP A 331 -0.42 -29.01 -8.15
N LEU A 332 -1.18 -27.92 -8.17
CA LEU A 332 -1.98 -27.45 -7.03
C LEU A 332 -3.02 -28.48 -6.59
N ASN A 333 -3.64 -29.21 -7.52
CA ASN A 333 -4.60 -30.26 -7.19
C ASN A 333 -3.92 -31.43 -6.46
N ILE A 334 -2.72 -31.81 -6.89
CA ILE A 334 -1.94 -32.90 -6.27
C ILE A 334 -1.57 -32.53 -4.84
N ILE A 335 -1.00 -31.35 -4.61
CA ILE A 335 -0.52 -30.96 -3.27
C ILE A 335 -1.66 -30.61 -2.30
N SER A 336 -2.80 -30.15 -2.82
CA SER A 336 -3.94 -29.76 -1.97
C SER A 336 -4.95 -30.87 -1.73
N GLY A 337 -4.93 -31.93 -2.54
CA GLY A 337 -5.93 -33.00 -2.52
C GLY A 337 -7.34 -32.55 -2.98
N LYS A 338 -7.49 -31.34 -3.53
CA LYS A 338 -8.77 -30.81 -4.04
C LYS A 338 -8.59 -30.02 -5.32
N LYS A 339 -9.70 -29.72 -6.01
CA LYS A 339 -9.67 -28.95 -7.26
C LYS A 339 -9.47 -27.45 -7.00
N ILE A 340 -8.36 -26.90 -7.49
CA ILE A 340 -7.99 -25.48 -7.43
C ILE A 340 -8.00 -24.89 -8.84
N LYS A 341 -8.57 -23.68 -8.98
CA LYS A 341 -8.60 -22.96 -10.26
C LYS A 341 -7.70 -21.72 -10.23
N ILE A 342 -7.03 -21.43 -11.33
CA ILE A 342 -6.28 -20.19 -11.54
C ILE A 342 -7.11 -19.21 -12.37
N SER A 343 -7.02 -17.93 -12.04
CA SER A 343 -7.65 -16.84 -12.77
C SER A 343 -6.72 -15.64 -12.89
N TYR A 344 -6.72 -14.98 -14.05
CA TYR A 344 -5.88 -13.81 -14.31
C TYR A 344 -6.58 -12.48 -13.99
N GLY A 345 -7.56 -12.48 -13.07
CA GLY A 345 -8.22 -11.25 -12.64
C GLY A 345 -9.00 -10.48 -13.72
N LYS A 346 -9.29 -11.06 -14.89
CA LYS A 346 -9.88 -10.33 -16.03
C LYS A 346 -11.36 -9.95 -15.89
N SER A 347 -12.11 -10.64 -15.01
CA SER A 347 -13.50 -10.29 -14.72
C SER A 347 -13.60 -8.95 -14.00
N ALA A 348 -14.73 -8.24 -14.10
CA ALA A 348 -14.90 -6.95 -13.40
C ALA A 348 -14.61 -7.05 -11.90
N GLN A 349 -15.05 -8.13 -11.26
CA GLN A 349 -14.80 -8.44 -9.85
C GLN A 349 -13.33 -8.79 -9.59
N GLY A 350 -12.73 -9.63 -10.45
CA GLY A 350 -11.30 -9.98 -10.36
C GLY A 350 -10.40 -8.74 -10.47
N LYS A 351 -10.75 -7.79 -11.33
CA LYS A 351 -10.05 -6.51 -11.47
C LYS A 351 -10.14 -5.66 -10.21
N GLU A 352 -11.32 -5.57 -9.60
CA GLU A 352 -11.54 -4.82 -8.36
C GLU A 352 -10.69 -5.38 -7.20
N LEU A 353 -10.63 -6.70 -7.09
CA LEU A 353 -9.81 -7.41 -6.11
C LEU A 353 -8.32 -7.26 -6.37
N GLN A 354 -7.90 -7.40 -7.62
CA GLN A 354 -6.52 -7.19 -8.02
C GLN A 354 -6.08 -5.76 -7.72
N MET A 355 -6.90 -4.74 -8.01
CA MET A 355 -6.62 -3.35 -7.67
C MET A 355 -6.45 -3.15 -6.16
N LEU A 356 -7.23 -3.84 -5.32
CA LEU A 356 -7.07 -3.77 -3.87
C LEU A 356 -5.74 -4.42 -3.41
N ALA A 357 -5.36 -5.55 -4.00
CA ALA A 357 -4.08 -6.19 -3.76
C ALA A 357 -2.91 -5.29 -4.20
N ASP A 358 -3.00 -4.68 -5.39
CA ASP A 358 -2.00 -3.75 -5.93
C ASP A 358 -1.84 -2.50 -5.05
N LYS A 359 -2.94 -1.96 -4.49
CA LYS A 359 -2.87 -0.85 -3.52
C LYS A 359 -2.10 -1.25 -2.25
N ASN A 360 -2.33 -2.45 -1.73
CA ASN A 360 -1.61 -2.95 -0.56
C ASN A 360 -0.13 -3.18 -0.90
N ALA A 361 0.17 -3.79 -2.06
CA ALA A 361 1.52 -4.02 -2.53
C ALA A 361 2.30 -2.72 -2.73
N ARG A 362 1.66 -1.67 -3.26
CA ARG A 362 2.29 -0.35 -3.47
C ARG A 362 2.77 0.26 -2.16
N VAL A 363 1.94 0.21 -1.12
CA VAL A 363 2.33 0.73 0.20
C VAL A 363 3.47 -0.08 0.82
N VAL A 364 3.45 -1.42 0.66
CA VAL A 364 4.55 -2.29 1.11
C VAL A 364 5.85 -1.93 0.39
N LEU A 365 5.80 -1.76 -0.93
CA LEU A 365 6.93 -1.36 -1.76
C LEU A 365 7.49 0.01 -1.36
N ASP A 366 6.64 1.03 -1.30
CA ASP A 366 7.05 2.40 -0.95
C ASP A 366 7.71 2.45 0.44
N ASN A 367 7.18 1.70 1.40
CA ASN A 367 7.76 1.59 2.74
C ASN A 367 9.11 0.88 2.73
N ALA A 368 9.25 -0.19 1.93
CA ALA A 368 10.53 -0.87 1.75
C ALA A 368 11.58 0.05 1.11
N LYS A 369 11.19 0.83 0.09
CA LYS A 369 12.06 1.85 -0.53
C LYS A 369 12.52 2.89 0.49
N ILE A 370 11.61 3.41 1.31
CA ILE A 370 11.98 4.39 2.36
C ILE A 370 12.95 3.76 3.36
N LYS A 371 12.69 2.53 3.83
CA LYS A 371 13.60 1.83 4.74
C LYS A 371 14.99 1.64 4.13
N LYS A 372 15.05 1.19 2.86
CA LYS A 372 16.31 1.04 2.11
C LYS A 372 17.04 2.38 2.00
N MET A 373 16.34 3.47 1.67
CA MET A 373 16.94 4.81 1.62
C MET A 373 17.46 5.30 2.97
N VAL A 374 16.73 5.05 4.07
CA VAL A 374 17.19 5.42 5.43
C VAL A 374 18.45 4.65 5.77
N LYS A 375 18.48 3.34 5.54
CA LYS A 375 19.66 2.51 5.77
C LYS A 375 20.86 2.99 4.96
N ILE A 376 20.67 3.26 3.66
CA ILE A 376 21.74 3.79 2.80
C ILE A 376 22.25 5.13 3.30
N ASN A 377 21.38 6.02 3.80
CA ASN A 377 21.79 7.30 4.35
C ASN A 377 22.55 7.14 5.68
N GLU A 378 22.15 6.20 6.55
CA GLU A 378 22.87 5.88 7.79
C GLU A 378 24.27 5.33 7.48
N ASP A 379 24.35 4.33 6.59
CA ASP A 379 25.61 3.78 6.10
C ASP A 379 26.48 4.88 5.45
N PHE A 380 25.86 5.79 4.68
CA PHE A 380 26.56 6.91 4.07
C PHE A 380 27.07 7.93 5.09
N ASN A 381 26.37 8.17 6.20
CA ASN A 381 26.85 9.11 7.21
C ASN A 381 28.17 8.64 7.83
N GLU A 382 28.28 7.34 8.10
CA GLU A 382 29.53 6.72 8.58
C GLU A 382 30.63 6.81 7.54
N ILE A 383 30.34 6.43 6.28
CA ILE A 383 31.28 6.50 5.17
C ILE A 383 31.75 7.94 4.91
N GLY A 384 30.82 8.90 4.90
CA GLY A 384 31.07 10.31 4.65
C GLY A 384 31.89 10.95 5.75
N ALA A 385 31.66 10.58 7.02
CA ALA A 385 32.47 11.03 8.15
C ALA A 385 33.91 10.49 8.04
N TYR A 386 34.05 9.20 7.71
CA TYR A 386 35.35 8.60 7.47
C TYR A 386 36.10 9.25 6.30
N LEU A 387 35.41 9.53 5.19
CA LEU A 387 35.98 10.27 4.05
C LEU A 387 36.40 11.69 4.43
N ALA A 388 35.57 12.41 5.17
CA ALA A 388 35.87 13.76 5.63
C ALA A 388 37.12 13.79 6.51
N GLU A 389 37.26 12.83 7.43
CA GLU A 389 38.43 12.70 8.29
C GLU A 389 39.69 12.31 7.51
N LYS A 390 39.63 11.22 6.73
CA LYS A 390 40.81 10.68 6.02
C LYS A 390 41.33 11.57 4.91
N LEU A 391 40.44 12.30 4.23
CA LEU A 391 40.80 13.20 3.14
C LEU A 391 40.98 14.64 3.61
N HIS A 392 40.74 14.92 4.90
CA HIS A 392 40.75 16.26 5.49
C HIS A 392 39.84 17.25 4.74
N LEU A 393 38.61 16.81 4.43
CA LEU A 393 37.63 17.65 3.74
C LEU A 393 37.17 18.79 4.65
N ARG A 394 36.97 19.97 4.07
CA ARG A 394 36.43 21.15 4.75
C ARG A 394 34.94 20.99 5.06
N ASN A 395 34.22 20.33 4.15
CA ASN A 395 32.79 20.09 4.27
C ASN A 395 32.50 18.59 4.23
N PHE A 396 31.40 18.19 4.89
CA PHE A 396 30.89 16.84 4.77
C PHE A 396 30.47 16.58 3.31
N PRO A 397 30.86 15.46 2.68
CA PRO A 397 30.71 15.26 1.23
C PRO A 397 29.26 14.89 0.81
N HIS A 398 28.26 15.70 1.16
CA HIS A 398 26.85 15.44 0.84
C HIS A 398 26.61 15.36 -0.67
N ARG A 399 27.21 16.28 -1.44
CA ARG A 399 27.14 16.35 -2.89
C ARG A 399 28.52 16.10 -3.48
N MET A 400 28.68 14.95 -4.13
CA MET A 400 29.89 14.56 -4.84
C MET A 400 29.67 14.62 -6.35
N GLU A 401 30.62 15.20 -7.07
CA GLU A 401 30.62 15.22 -8.54
C GLU A 401 31.85 14.49 -9.06
N CYS A 402 31.68 13.62 -10.05
CA CYS A 402 32.79 12.93 -10.68
C CYS A 402 32.87 13.23 -12.17
N TYR A 403 34.09 13.52 -12.62
CA TYR A 403 34.41 13.93 -13.98
C TYR A 403 35.30 12.88 -14.64
N ASP A 404 34.85 12.39 -15.79
CA ASP A 404 35.60 11.48 -16.67
C ASP A 404 35.76 12.10 -18.06
N ILE A 405 36.97 12.02 -18.64
CA ILE A 405 37.23 12.39 -20.03
C ILE A 405 37.38 11.12 -20.86
N SER A 406 36.50 10.96 -21.84
CA SER A 406 36.53 9.84 -22.78
C SER A 406 36.89 10.33 -24.19
N HIS A 407 37.95 9.74 -24.76
CA HIS A 407 38.38 9.98 -26.14
C HIS A 407 37.67 9.06 -27.12
N ILE A 408 37.13 9.64 -28.19
CA ILE A 408 36.63 8.88 -29.34
C ILE A 408 37.76 8.79 -30.37
N GLN A 409 38.09 7.58 -30.83
CA GLN A 409 38.91 7.41 -32.04
C GLN A 409 38.18 8.05 -33.23
N GLY A 410 38.53 9.31 -33.54
CA GLY A 410 37.85 10.14 -34.53
C GLY A 410 37.14 11.35 -33.90
N THR A 411 37.91 12.44 -33.74
CA THR A 411 37.50 13.86 -33.74
C THR A 411 36.55 14.45 -32.69
N ASN A 412 35.93 13.70 -31.76
CA ASN A 412 35.08 14.32 -30.72
C ASN A 412 35.38 13.82 -29.30
N THR A 413 36.00 14.67 -28.47
CA THR A 413 36.19 14.42 -27.03
C THR A 413 34.91 14.73 -26.25
N VAL A 414 34.51 13.82 -25.36
CA VAL A 414 33.31 13.97 -24.54
C VAL A 414 33.70 13.79 -23.08
N ALA A 415 33.40 14.81 -22.27
CA ALA A 415 33.49 14.67 -20.83
C ALA A 415 32.12 14.36 -20.23
N SER A 416 32.13 13.53 -19.20
CA SER A 416 30.94 13.13 -18.47
C SER A 416 31.05 13.59 -17.02
N MET A 417 29.94 14.09 -16.49
CA MET A 417 29.78 14.47 -15.09
C MET A 417 28.61 13.70 -14.51
N VAL A 418 28.89 12.93 -13.47
CA VAL A 418 27.88 12.25 -12.66
C VAL A 418 27.80 12.89 -11.28
N VAL A 419 26.62 12.85 -10.69
CA VAL A 419 26.33 13.50 -9.41
C VAL A 419 25.83 12.45 -8.44
N PHE A 420 26.42 12.43 -7.25
CA PHE A 420 25.96 11.62 -6.13
C PHE A 420 25.54 12.53 -4.98
N ILE A 421 24.37 12.27 -4.40
CA ILE A 421 23.85 12.99 -3.23
C ILE A 421 23.63 11.96 -2.13
N ASN A 422 24.25 12.18 -0.98
CA ASN A 422 24.24 11.26 0.16
C ASN A 422 24.59 9.81 -0.24
N GLY A 423 25.65 9.67 -1.06
CA GLY A 423 26.09 8.38 -1.56
C GLY A 423 25.24 7.78 -2.68
N LEU A 424 24.11 8.37 -3.07
CA LEU A 424 23.22 7.84 -4.10
C LEU A 424 23.30 8.59 -5.44
N PRO A 425 23.21 7.91 -6.60
CA PRO A 425 23.28 8.55 -7.90
C PRO A 425 22.08 9.46 -8.16
N LYS A 426 22.33 10.74 -8.47
CA LYS A 426 21.33 11.73 -8.86
C LYS A 426 21.30 11.89 -10.39
N LYS A 427 20.79 10.87 -11.08
CA LYS A 427 20.77 10.77 -12.56
C LYS A 427 20.19 11.99 -13.29
N SER A 428 19.20 12.68 -12.70
CA SER A 428 18.61 13.90 -13.26
C SER A 428 19.58 15.07 -13.41
N GLU A 429 20.70 15.03 -12.70
CA GLU A 429 21.73 16.07 -12.66
C GLU A 429 23.00 15.70 -13.41
N TYR A 430 23.03 14.53 -14.05
CA TYR A 430 24.15 14.15 -14.89
C TYR A 430 24.28 15.09 -16.09
N ARG A 431 25.51 15.35 -16.52
CA ARG A 431 25.81 16.24 -17.64
C ARG A 431 26.86 15.64 -18.55
N LYS A 432 26.70 15.92 -19.84
CA LYS A 432 27.69 15.60 -20.87
C LYS A 432 28.16 16.89 -21.48
N PHE A 433 29.47 17.02 -21.60
CA PHE A 433 30.10 18.18 -22.20
C PHE A 433 30.77 17.73 -23.49
N LYS A 434 30.26 18.24 -24.61
CA LYS A 434 30.96 18.13 -25.89
C LYS A 434 32.07 19.17 -25.89
N VAL A 435 33.33 18.72 -25.90
CA VAL A 435 34.53 19.56 -25.92
C VAL A 435 34.75 19.99 -27.36
N ARG A 436 34.99 21.30 -27.58
CA ARG A 436 35.13 21.88 -28.94
C ARG A 436 36.59 22.16 -29.31
N THR A 437 37.48 22.20 -28.33
CA THR A 437 38.85 22.72 -28.47
C THR A 437 39.88 21.72 -29.01
N THR A 438 39.52 20.46 -29.25
CA THR A 438 40.47 19.42 -29.71
C THR A 438 40.45 19.22 -31.24
N GLU A 439 40.70 20.27 -32.02
CA GLU A 439 41.11 20.13 -33.43
C GLU A 439 42.60 19.76 -33.47
N GLY A 440 42.94 18.52 -33.10
CA GLY A 440 44.33 18.05 -32.98
C GLY A 440 44.46 16.78 -32.12
N LYS A 441 45.69 16.41 -31.75
CA LYS A 441 45.95 15.28 -30.82
C LYS A 441 45.11 15.45 -29.53
N PRO A 442 44.62 14.35 -28.93
CA PRO A 442 43.80 14.43 -27.74
C PRO A 442 44.59 15.06 -26.58
N ASP A 443 44.15 16.23 -26.11
CA ASP A 443 44.69 16.87 -24.92
C ASP A 443 43.64 16.85 -23.79
N ASP A 444 43.83 15.90 -22.87
CA ASP A 444 42.99 15.75 -21.68
C ASP A 444 42.99 17.00 -20.80
N PHE A 445 44.10 17.74 -20.79
CA PHE A 445 44.24 18.95 -19.97
C PHE A 445 43.30 20.05 -20.45
N GLN A 446 43.36 20.39 -21.75
CA GLN A 446 42.49 21.42 -22.33
C GLN A 446 41.02 21.03 -22.25
N SER A 447 40.72 19.74 -22.41
CA SER A 447 39.36 19.22 -22.30
C SER A 447 38.79 19.41 -20.89
N MET A 448 39.57 19.11 -19.85
CA MET A 448 39.19 19.37 -18.45
C MET A 448 39.00 20.86 -18.19
N LYS A 449 39.89 21.71 -18.70
CA LYS A 449 39.80 23.17 -18.56
C LYS A 449 38.49 23.72 -19.11
N GLU A 450 38.11 23.32 -20.34
CA GLU A 450 36.86 23.77 -20.95
C GLU A 450 35.64 23.34 -20.10
N VAL A 451 35.63 22.06 -19.69
CA VAL A 451 34.51 21.46 -18.94
C VAL A 451 34.33 22.11 -17.59
N LEU A 452 35.41 22.24 -16.82
CA LEU A 452 35.36 22.84 -15.50
C LEU A 452 35.04 24.33 -15.56
N THR A 453 35.61 25.07 -16.51
CA THR A 453 35.25 26.49 -16.70
C THR A 453 33.75 26.65 -16.95
N ARG A 454 33.16 25.82 -17.82
CA ARG A 454 31.71 25.82 -18.09
C ARG A 454 30.88 25.34 -16.91
N ARG A 455 31.38 24.40 -16.12
CA ARG A 455 30.70 23.95 -14.89
C ARG A 455 30.66 25.04 -13.84
N MET A 456 31.79 25.71 -13.63
CA MET A 456 31.95 26.75 -12.62
C MET A 456 31.19 28.03 -12.99
N SER A 457 30.99 28.33 -14.28
CA SER A 457 30.19 29.48 -14.70
C SER A 457 28.71 29.39 -14.32
N HIS A 458 28.18 28.20 -14.04
CA HIS A 458 26.79 27.97 -13.63
C HIS A 458 26.67 27.66 -12.12
N LEU A 459 27.74 27.86 -11.34
CA LEU A 459 27.78 27.49 -9.93
C LEU A 459 26.68 28.21 -9.13
N GLY A 460 25.80 27.43 -8.49
CA GLY A 460 24.69 27.96 -7.68
C GLY A 460 23.34 28.07 -8.40
N GLU A 461 23.29 27.79 -9.71
CA GLU A 461 22.01 27.70 -10.42
C GLU A 461 21.25 26.40 -10.07
N LYS A 462 19.94 26.37 -10.35
CA LYS A 462 19.11 25.17 -10.16
C LYS A 462 19.65 24.01 -11.00
N LYS A 463 19.94 22.86 -10.36
CA LYS A 463 20.66 21.68 -10.92
C LYS A 463 22.17 21.87 -11.16
N TRP A 464 22.76 22.96 -10.66
CA TRP A 464 24.19 23.28 -10.72
C TRP A 464 24.70 23.77 -9.35
N GLU A 465 24.07 23.28 -8.29
CA GLU A 465 24.43 23.52 -6.89
C GLU A 465 25.91 23.23 -6.64
N LYS A 466 26.49 23.90 -5.66
CA LYS A 466 27.91 23.76 -5.32
C LYS A 466 28.20 22.34 -4.79
N PRO A 467 29.16 21.60 -5.38
CA PRO A 467 29.59 20.31 -4.83
C PRO A 467 30.43 20.51 -3.57
N ASP A 468 30.32 19.58 -2.63
CA ASP A 468 31.20 19.51 -1.45
C ASP A 468 32.54 18.87 -1.82
N LEU A 469 32.50 17.88 -2.74
CA LEU A 469 33.66 17.14 -3.21
C LEU A 469 33.60 16.90 -4.72
N MET A 470 34.67 17.26 -5.42
CA MET A 470 34.89 16.94 -6.83
C MET A 470 35.91 15.81 -6.96
N ILE A 471 35.57 14.79 -7.74
CA ILE A 471 36.40 13.61 -8.00
C ILE A 471 36.79 13.60 -9.47
N ILE A 472 38.08 13.66 -9.76
CA ILE A 472 38.63 13.60 -11.12
C ILE A 472 39.09 12.17 -11.39
N ASP A 473 38.60 11.52 -12.45
CA ASP A 473 39.11 10.22 -12.87
C ASP A 473 40.47 10.37 -13.55
N GLY A 474 41.51 10.29 -12.73
CA GLY A 474 42.89 10.14 -13.18
C GLY A 474 43.93 10.52 -12.14
N GLY A 475 45.17 10.64 -12.61
CA GLY A 475 46.34 10.74 -11.73
C GLY A 475 46.65 12.15 -11.24
N LYS A 476 47.71 12.25 -10.43
CA LYS A 476 48.23 13.50 -9.83
C LYS A 476 48.44 14.66 -10.82
N GLY A 477 48.84 14.35 -12.06
CA GLY A 477 49.02 15.36 -13.11
C GLY A 477 47.71 16.08 -13.43
N GLN A 478 46.61 15.33 -13.59
CA GLN A 478 45.30 15.90 -13.85
C GLN A 478 44.76 16.68 -12.65
N LEU A 479 45.01 16.22 -11.42
CA LEU A 479 44.63 16.95 -10.22
C LEU A 479 45.27 18.34 -10.15
N SER A 480 46.58 18.42 -10.39
CA SER A 480 47.35 19.68 -10.32
C SER A 480 46.80 20.71 -11.32
N SER A 481 46.51 20.23 -12.53
CA SER A 481 45.87 21.01 -13.59
C SER A 481 44.50 21.55 -13.23
N VAL A 482 43.66 20.71 -12.61
CA VAL A 482 42.31 21.10 -12.16
C VAL A 482 42.39 22.16 -11.08
N MET A 483 43.35 22.07 -10.17
CA MET A 483 43.57 23.07 -9.13
C MET A 483 43.92 24.44 -9.70
N GLU A 484 44.83 24.52 -10.68
CA GLU A 484 45.17 25.79 -11.36
C GLU A 484 43.94 26.47 -11.98
N ILE A 485 43.01 25.67 -12.54
CA ILE A 485 41.78 26.17 -13.15
C ILE A 485 40.82 26.72 -12.09
N ILE A 486 40.61 25.96 -11.01
CA ILE A 486 39.69 26.33 -9.93
C ILE A 486 40.18 27.59 -9.21
N GLU A 487 41.48 27.66 -8.93
CA GLU A 487 42.13 28.84 -8.33
C GLU A 487 42.04 30.06 -9.27
N GLY A 488 42.31 29.88 -10.56
CA GLY A 488 42.20 30.94 -11.57
C GLY A 488 40.78 31.48 -11.76
N LEU A 489 39.76 30.68 -11.47
CA LEU A 489 38.35 31.09 -11.50
C LEU A 489 37.86 31.72 -10.18
N GLY A 490 38.72 31.77 -9.15
CA GLY A 490 38.38 32.34 -7.85
C GLY A 490 37.37 31.51 -7.05
N VAL A 491 37.16 30.24 -7.42
CA VAL A 491 36.21 29.36 -6.74
C VAL A 491 36.83 28.85 -5.44
N LYS A 492 36.18 29.16 -4.32
CA LYS A 492 36.62 28.75 -2.97
C LYS A 492 35.67 27.73 -2.36
N ASP A 493 36.18 26.98 -1.38
CA ASP A 493 35.44 26.02 -0.55
C ASP A 493 34.79 24.84 -1.30
N ILE A 494 35.48 24.31 -2.31
CA ILE A 494 35.16 23.02 -2.93
C ILE A 494 36.40 22.13 -2.80
N ASP A 495 36.27 20.97 -2.16
CA ASP A 495 37.35 19.99 -2.08
C ASP A 495 37.46 19.21 -3.38
N VAL A 496 38.69 18.93 -3.81
CA VAL A 496 38.96 18.24 -5.07
C VAL A 496 39.92 17.10 -4.79
N VAL A 497 39.63 15.93 -5.32
CA VAL A 497 40.51 14.75 -5.25
C VAL A 497 40.61 14.11 -6.62
N SER A 498 41.67 13.34 -6.86
CA SER A 498 41.73 12.48 -8.05
C SER A 498 41.85 11.02 -7.65
N LEU A 499 41.25 10.15 -8.47
CA LEU A 499 41.23 8.70 -8.25
C LEU A 499 42.00 8.02 -9.38
N ALA A 500 43.12 7.36 -9.05
CA ALA A 500 43.95 6.70 -10.05
C ALA A 500 43.50 5.24 -10.33
N LYS A 501 43.34 4.89 -11.61
CA LYS A 501 42.82 3.59 -12.08
C LYS A 501 43.61 2.33 -11.64
N ARG A 502 44.91 2.40 -11.36
CA ARG A 502 45.74 1.19 -11.13
C ARG A 502 45.63 0.60 -9.72
N ASN A 503 45.64 1.46 -8.70
CA ASN A 503 45.66 1.05 -7.29
C ASN A 503 44.54 1.69 -6.47
N GLU A 504 43.67 2.47 -7.12
CA GLU A 504 42.59 3.24 -6.47
C GLU A 504 43.09 4.18 -5.37
N GLU A 505 44.30 4.66 -5.58
CA GLU A 505 44.95 5.69 -4.80
C GLU A 505 44.20 7.02 -4.97
N VAL A 506 43.89 7.67 -3.84
CA VAL A 506 43.24 8.97 -3.80
C VAL A 506 44.32 10.04 -3.64
N PHE A 507 44.47 10.92 -4.62
CA PHE A 507 45.42 12.04 -4.54
C PHE A 507 44.73 13.29 -4.01
N LEU A 508 45.38 13.95 -3.05
CA LEU A 508 44.95 15.23 -2.50
C LEU A 508 45.76 16.39 -3.12
N PRO A 509 45.17 17.59 -3.27
CA PRO A 509 45.89 18.78 -3.72
C PRO A 509 47.09 19.07 -2.83
N HIS A 510 48.19 19.50 -3.46
CA HIS A 510 49.44 19.87 -2.79
C HIS A 510 50.10 18.78 -1.91
N LYS A 511 49.66 17.52 -2.00
CA LYS A 511 50.33 16.37 -1.35
C LYS A 511 51.06 15.50 -2.37
N SER A 512 52.26 15.06 -2.00
CA SER A 512 53.08 14.21 -2.85
C SER A 512 52.65 12.74 -2.85
N GLU A 513 52.20 12.26 -1.69
CA GLU A 513 51.79 10.88 -1.44
C GLU A 513 50.25 10.73 -1.51
N PRO A 514 49.75 9.61 -2.06
CA PRO A 514 48.32 9.33 -2.08
C PRO A 514 47.80 8.90 -0.71
N VAL A 515 46.51 9.15 -0.47
CA VAL A 515 45.76 8.55 0.63
C VAL A 515 45.27 7.17 0.19
N ILE A 516 45.64 6.15 0.96
CA ILE A 516 45.22 4.77 0.72
C ILE A 516 43.99 4.49 1.59
N LEU A 517 42.85 4.25 0.92
CA LEU A 517 41.65 3.75 1.59
C LEU A 517 41.73 2.21 1.70
N PRO A 518 41.33 1.59 2.83
CA PRO A 518 41.32 0.14 2.95
C PRO A 518 40.46 -0.51 1.85
N ARG A 519 40.93 -1.64 1.30
CA ARG A 519 40.31 -2.32 0.15
C ARG A 519 38.89 -2.80 0.40
N ASP A 520 38.55 -3.04 1.65
CA ASP A 520 37.27 -3.49 2.17
C ASP A 520 36.41 -2.35 2.75
N SER A 521 36.89 -1.10 2.67
CA SER A 521 36.16 0.05 3.22
C SER A 521 34.99 0.50 2.32
N GLY A 522 33.85 0.82 2.93
CA GLY A 522 32.70 1.41 2.24
C GLY A 522 33.03 2.73 1.52
N ALA A 523 34.04 3.44 1.98
CA ALA A 523 34.58 4.66 1.34
C ALA A 523 35.21 4.37 -0.02
N LEU A 524 36.04 3.34 -0.12
CA LEU A 524 36.63 2.94 -1.39
C LEU A 524 35.56 2.44 -2.36
N PHE A 525 34.63 1.59 -1.91
CA PHE A 525 33.52 1.09 -2.73
C PHE A 525 32.62 2.23 -3.25
N LEU A 526 32.39 3.27 -2.45
CA LEU A 526 31.65 4.44 -2.89
C LEU A 526 32.39 5.19 -4.01
N PHE A 527 33.70 5.41 -3.87
CA PHE A 527 34.52 6.07 -4.90
C PHE A 527 34.59 5.25 -6.19
N GLN A 528 34.76 3.93 -6.09
CA GLN A 528 34.66 3.00 -7.23
C GLN A 528 33.32 3.15 -7.94
N ARG A 529 32.20 3.08 -7.21
CA ARG A 529 30.86 3.18 -7.79
C ARG A 529 30.64 4.52 -8.50
N ILE A 530 31.14 5.61 -7.93
CA ILE A 530 31.06 6.94 -8.54
C ILE A 530 31.86 6.98 -9.85
N ARG A 531 33.10 6.47 -9.85
CA ARG A 531 33.95 6.38 -11.05
C ARG A 531 33.34 5.51 -12.13
N ASP A 532 32.89 4.32 -11.76
CA ASP A 532 32.34 3.34 -12.70
C ASP A 532 31.02 3.84 -13.31
N GLU A 533 30.21 4.58 -12.54
CA GLU A 533 29.03 5.27 -13.05
C GLU A 533 29.39 6.41 -14.02
N ALA A 534 30.47 7.16 -13.78
CA ALA A 534 31.00 8.16 -14.71
C ALA A 534 31.43 7.51 -16.04
N HIS A 535 32.25 6.45 -15.97
CA HIS A 535 32.64 5.66 -17.14
C HIS A 535 31.43 5.10 -17.90
N ARG A 536 30.48 4.47 -17.19
CA ARG A 536 29.26 3.91 -17.79
C ARG A 536 28.46 4.99 -18.50
N PHE A 537 28.32 6.17 -17.88
CA PHE A 537 27.59 7.29 -18.45
C PHE A 537 28.25 7.86 -19.71
N ALA A 538 29.60 7.90 -19.75
CA ALA A 538 30.37 8.22 -20.95
C ALA A 538 30.15 7.17 -22.06
N ILE A 539 30.33 5.88 -21.76
CA ILE A 539 30.19 4.77 -22.73
C ILE A 539 28.79 4.70 -23.36
N THR A 540 27.73 4.92 -22.57
CA THR A 540 26.34 4.90 -23.06
C THR A 540 26.09 5.97 -24.14
N TYR A 541 26.82 7.09 -24.11
CA TYR A 541 26.77 8.10 -25.16
C TYR A 541 27.30 7.57 -26.50
N HIS A 542 28.43 6.85 -26.47
CA HIS A 542 29.09 6.33 -27.66
C HIS A 542 28.23 5.29 -28.39
N ARG A 543 27.52 4.42 -27.64
CA ARG A 543 26.55 3.46 -28.22
C ARG A 543 25.40 4.17 -28.95
N ASN A 544 24.85 5.24 -28.36
CA ASN A 544 23.74 6.00 -28.95
C ASN A 544 24.14 6.87 -30.16
N LEU A 545 25.40 7.31 -30.24
CA LEU A 545 25.91 8.01 -31.43
C LEU A 545 26.18 7.06 -32.60
N ARG A 546 26.74 5.87 -32.34
CA ARG A 546 26.95 4.84 -33.38
C ARG A 546 25.63 4.37 -34.00
N SER A 547 24.59 4.11 -33.19
CA SER A 547 23.28 3.70 -33.71
C SER A 547 22.58 4.78 -34.55
N LYS A 548 22.81 6.07 -34.23
CA LYS A 548 22.31 7.20 -35.04
C LYS A 548 23.11 7.46 -36.32
N ALA A 549 24.42 7.24 -36.31
CA ALA A 549 25.26 7.38 -37.51
C ALA A 549 24.95 6.30 -38.55
N ILE A 550 24.73 5.05 -38.11
CA ILE A 550 24.33 3.92 -38.98
C ILE A 550 22.97 4.19 -39.64
N LYS A 551 22.01 4.83 -38.93
CA LYS A 551 20.72 5.24 -39.51
C LYS A 551 20.79 6.40 -40.50
N LYS A 552 21.87 7.18 -40.53
CA LYS A 552 22.04 8.32 -41.46
C LYS A 552 22.91 8.00 -42.68
N GLY A 553 23.77 6.98 -42.62
CA GLY A 553 24.59 6.52 -43.75
C GLY A 553 23.90 5.48 -44.66
N GLY A 554 22.67 5.09 -44.33
CA GLY A 554 21.85 4.16 -45.13
C GLY A 554 20.67 4.85 -45.83
N LYS A 555 20.85 6.10 -46.26
CA LYS A 555 19.93 6.81 -47.15
C LYS A 555 20.67 7.28 -48.39
#